data_AF-A0A968E016-F1
#
_entry.id   AF-A0A968E016-F1
#
_cell.length_a   1.000
_cell.length_b   1.000
_cell.length_c   1.000
_cell.angle_alpha   90.00
_cell.angle_beta   90.00
_cell.angle_gamma   90.00
#
_symmetry.space_group_name_H-M   'P 1'
#
loop_
_entity.id
_entity.type
_entity.pdbx_description
1 polymer ?
#
loop_
_entity_poly.entity_id
_entity_poly.type
_entity_poly.pdbx_seq_one_letter_code
_entity_poly.pdbx_strand_id
1 'polypeptide(L)'
;MFGQREDASATATRPGADRARTSAEDDAREVAAHVNFMNVLDSTDAQAWQTIFEHTHELYQQDATPERRLRLAIVLSRADRMSAGERITTDRLGEARDMLAETLADPAPIPPLVRKFARLQLSELETRLALYEEMRSLRAQLAKAHQENQSAQRDRSEVEARMRRIDAALTEANAKLEAVMDIERNITSPGKETFP
;
A
#
# COMPACT_ATOMS: atom_id res chain seq x y z
N MET A 1 -22.80 -2.54 -85.36
CA MET A 1 -23.59 -1.92 -84.28
C MET A 1 -23.08 -2.46 -82.95
N PHE A 2 -22.62 -1.55 -82.09
CA PHE A 2 -22.55 -1.54 -80.60
C PHE A 2 -22.51 -2.89 -79.85
N GLY A 3 -21.64 -3.14 -78.86
CA GLY A 3 -20.68 -2.32 -78.12
C GLY A 3 -20.29 -3.06 -76.83
N GLN A 4 -19.00 -3.03 -76.47
CA GLN A 4 -18.47 -3.49 -75.18
C GLN A 4 -19.14 -2.75 -74.02
N ARG A 5 -19.56 -3.48 -72.98
CA ARG A 5 -19.73 -2.95 -71.63
C ARG A 5 -18.77 -3.72 -70.73
N GLU A 6 -17.63 -3.09 -70.44
CA GLU A 6 -16.79 -3.42 -69.31
C GLU A 6 -17.49 -2.94 -68.04
N ASP A 7 -17.77 -3.88 -67.13
CA ASP A 7 -18.20 -3.62 -65.78
C ASP A 7 -17.03 -3.06 -64.97
N ALA A 8 -16.79 -1.76 -65.08
CA ALA A 8 -15.95 -1.02 -64.15
C ALA A 8 -16.73 -0.77 -62.85
N SER A 9 -16.72 -1.75 -61.95
CA SER A 9 -17.07 -1.53 -60.54
C SER A 9 -15.96 -0.70 -59.88
N ALA A 10 -16.00 0.60 -60.09
CA ALA A 10 -15.21 1.55 -59.33
C ALA A 10 -15.78 1.61 -57.90
N THR A 11 -15.17 0.85 -56.99
CA THR A 11 -15.28 1.07 -55.55
C THR A 11 -14.82 2.49 -55.25
N ALA A 12 -15.76 3.39 -55.07
CA ALA A 12 -15.53 4.74 -54.57
C ALA A 12 -15.07 4.63 -53.10
N THR A 13 -13.75 4.65 -52.90
CA THR A 13 -13.14 4.82 -51.57
C THR A 13 -13.66 6.13 -50.98
N ARG A 14 -14.51 6.03 -49.96
CA ARG A 14 -15.04 7.18 -49.22
C ARG A 14 -13.87 7.90 -48.53
N PRO A 15 -13.55 9.17 -48.86
CA PRO A 15 -12.40 9.90 -48.32
C PRO A 15 -12.38 10.06 -46.79
N GLY A 16 -13.54 9.91 -46.13
CA GLY A 16 -13.66 9.98 -44.68
C GLY A 16 -13.27 8.70 -43.94
N ALA A 17 -13.31 7.53 -44.59
CA ALA A 17 -12.95 6.27 -43.96
C ALA A 17 -11.43 6.14 -43.76
N ASP A 18 -10.64 6.65 -44.71
CA ASP A 18 -9.18 6.63 -44.61
C ASP A 18 -8.66 7.58 -43.54
N ARG A 19 -9.23 8.80 -43.40
CA ARG A 19 -8.83 9.75 -42.32
C ARG A 19 -9.15 9.24 -40.91
N ALA A 20 -10.30 8.59 -40.75
CA ALA A 20 -10.67 8.02 -39.45
C ALA A 20 -9.76 6.83 -39.08
N ARG A 21 -9.35 6.04 -40.09
CA ARG A 21 -8.43 4.91 -39.91
C ARG A 21 -7.02 5.39 -39.59
N THR A 22 -6.51 6.41 -40.27
CA THR A 22 -5.17 6.97 -39.96
C THR A 22 -5.11 7.58 -38.56
N SER A 23 -6.17 8.31 -38.14
CA SER A 23 -6.21 8.88 -36.78
C SER A 23 -6.24 7.80 -35.69
N ALA A 24 -6.99 6.72 -35.88
CA ALA A 24 -7.02 5.63 -34.90
C ALA A 24 -5.69 4.85 -34.83
N GLU A 25 -4.99 4.71 -35.95
CA GLU A 25 -3.65 4.11 -35.99
C GLU A 25 -2.61 4.98 -35.30
N ASP A 26 -2.67 6.31 -35.48
CA ASP A 26 -1.76 7.25 -34.82
C ASP A 26 -1.99 7.29 -33.30
N ASP A 27 -3.26 7.35 -32.86
CA ASP A 27 -3.63 7.22 -31.45
C ASP A 27 -3.09 5.92 -30.81
N ALA A 28 -3.17 4.80 -31.53
CA ALA A 28 -2.70 3.50 -31.05
C ALA A 28 -1.17 3.45 -30.96
N ARG A 29 -0.45 4.08 -31.90
CA ARG A 29 1.01 4.21 -31.86
C ARG A 29 1.46 5.04 -30.67
N GLU A 30 0.75 6.11 -30.34
CA GLU A 30 1.07 6.96 -29.19
C GLU A 30 0.89 6.21 -27.86
N VAL A 31 -0.21 5.47 -27.70
CA VAL A 31 -0.39 4.58 -26.54
C VAL A 31 0.70 3.52 -26.49
N ALA A 32 1.06 2.91 -27.63
CA ALA A 32 2.15 1.94 -27.68
C ALA A 32 3.50 2.54 -27.26
N ALA A 33 3.76 3.80 -27.60
CA ALA A 33 4.96 4.52 -27.16
C ALA A 33 4.97 4.70 -25.63
N HIS A 34 3.84 5.07 -25.02
CA HIS A 34 3.73 5.16 -23.56
C HIS A 34 3.89 3.80 -22.86
N VAL A 35 3.30 2.74 -23.42
CA VAL A 35 3.46 1.38 -22.88
C VAL A 35 4.92 0.91 -23.00
N ASN A 36 5.56 1.15 -24.13
CA ASN A 36 6.97 0.83 -24.30
C ASN A 36 7.85 1.61 -23.31
N PHE A 37 7.55 2.91 -23.11
CA PHE A 37 8.24 3.73 -22.12
C PHE A 37 8.08 3.19 -20.69
N MET A 38 6.87 2.73 -20.31
CA MET A 38 6.67 2.05 -19.03
C MET A 38 7.48 0.77 -18.91
N ASN A 39 7.54 -0.05 -19.97
CA ASN A 39 8.34 -1.27 -19.96
C ASN A 39 9.83 -0.97 -19.78
N VAL A 40 10.33 0.11 -20.42
CA VAL A 40 11.70 0.58 -20.21
C VAL A 40 11.90 0.95 -18.73
N LEU A 41 11.04 1.79 -18.16
CA LEU A 41 11.11 2.19 -16.75
C LEU A 41 11.12 0.98 -15.80
N ASP A 42 10.29 -0.02 -16.06
CA ASP A 42 10.19 -1.25 -15.27
C ASP A 42 11.43 -2.16 -15.37
N SER A 43 12.20 -2.05 -16.45
CA SER A 43 13.41 -2.85 -16.70
C SER A 43 14.72 -2.15 -16.34
N THR A 44 14.64 -0.87 -15.94
CA THR A 44 15.78 -0.01 -15.68
C THR A 44 16.22 -0.10 -14.21
N ASP A 45 17.50 0.13 -13.92
CA ASP A 45 18.01 0.22 -12.54
C ASP A 45 17.71 1.59 -11.89
N ALA A 46 17.99 1.72 -10.59
CA ALA A 46 17.63 2.94 -9.83
C ALA A 46 18.35 4.20 -10.34
N GLN A 47 19.60 4.05 -10.81
CA GLN A 47 20.39 5.16 -11.29
C GLN A 47 19.86 5.65 -12.64
N ALA A 48 19.61 4.75 -13.57
CA ALA A 48 19.08 5.09 -14.88
C ALA A 48 17.60 5.55 -14.80
N TRP A 49 16.79 5.03 -13.87
CA TRP A 49 15.46 5.58 -13.59
C TRP A 49 15.58 7.04 -13.13
N GLN A 50 16.52 7.35 -12.22
CA GLN A 50 16.73 8.71 -11.73
C GLN A 50 17.16 9.66 -12.87
N THR A 51 18.03 9.21 -13.78
CA THR A 51 18.39 9.97 -14.98
C THR A 51 17.18 10.23 -15.89
N ILE A 52 16.32 9.23 -16.10
CA ILE A 52 15.09 9.39 -16.89
C ILE A 52 14.14 10.38 -16.19
N PHE A 53 14.00 10.30 -14.87
CA PHE A 53 13.21 11.22 -14.07
C PHE A 53 13.70 12.65 -14.21
N GLU A 54 14.99 12.91 -13.94
CA GLU A 54 15.59 14.24 -14.05
C GLU A 54 15.39 14.84 -15.43
N HIS A 55 15.70 14.07 -16.48
CA HIS A 55 15.50 14.52 -17.86
C HIS A 55 14.04 14.83 -18.18
N THR A 56 13.11 13.96 -17.78
CA THR A 56 11.67 14.16 -18.06
C THR A 56 11.12 15.35 -17.27
N HIS A 57 11.58 15.53 -16.04
CA HIS A 57 11.22 16.64 -15.18
C HIS A 57 11.77 17.98 -15.71
N GLU A 58 13.01 18.03 -16.16
CA GLU A 58 13.61 19.20 -16.83
C GLU A 58 12.81 19.60 -18.08
N LEU A 59 12.44 18.64 -18.93
CA LEU A 59 11.61 18.91 -20.11
C LEU A 59 10.24 19.46 -19.72
N TYR A 60 9.63 18.95 -18.65
CA TYR A 60 8.35 19.48 -18.16
C TYR A 60 8.50 20.91 -17.61
N GLN A 61 9.58 21.21 -16.89
CA GLN A 61 9.85 22.56 -16.38
C GLN A 61 10.10 23.58 -17.49
N GLN A 62 10.71 23.15 -18.60
CA GLN A 62 10.93 24.01 -19.76
C GLN A 62 9.62 24.38 -20.48
N ASP A 63 8.69 23.41 -20.60
CA ASP A 63 7.39 23.62 -21.23
C ASP A 63 6.37 22.60 -20.68
N ALA A 64 5.35 23.09 -19.99
CA ALA A 64 4.39 22.28 -19.24
C ALA A 64 3.23 21.80 -20.12
N THR A 65 3.53 21.15 -21.25
CA THR A 65 2.51 20.61 -22.15
C THR A 65 1.77 19.41 -21.53
N PRO A 66 0.51 19.12 -21.94
CA PRO A 66 -0.23 17.95 -21.45
C PRO A 66 0.49 16.61 -21.70
N GLU A 67 1.19 16.48 -22.83
CA GLU A 67 2.01 15.30 -23.15
C GLU A 67 3.18 15.14 -22.19
N ARG A 68 3.91 16.23 -21.90
CA ARG A 68 5.03 16.22 -20.95
C ARG A 68 4.56 15.97 -19.52
N ARG A 69 3.40 16.53 -19.13
CA ARG A 69 2.74 16.23 -17.86
C ARG A 69 2.42 14.74 -17.75
N LEU A 70 1.78 14.16 -18.77
CA LEU A 70 1.49 12.72 -18.83
C LEU A 70 2.76 11.89 -18.70
N ARG A 71 3.81 12.25 -19.43
CA ARG A 71 5.08 11.53 -19.43
C ARG A 71 5.77 11.58 -18.06
N LEU A 72 5.81 12.74 -17.42
CA LEU A 72 6.34 12.90 -16.07
C LEU A 72 5.53 12.09 -15.04
N ALA A 73 4.20 12.14 -15.14
CA ALA A 73 3.32 11.37 -14.28
C ALA A 73 3.56 9.85 -14.41
N ILE A 74 3.81 9.35 -15.62
CA ILE A 74 4.19 7.94 -15.85
C ILE A 74 5.54 7.59 -15.20
N VAL A 75 6.52 8.49 -15.20
CA VAL A 75 7.80 8.23 -14.50
C VAL A 75 7.56 8.15 -12.99
N LEU A 76 6.85 9.13 -12.44
CA LEU A 76 6.52 9.20 -11.02
C LEU A 76 5.68 8.00 -10.55
N SER A 77 4.78 7.47 -11.38
CA SER A 77 3.93 6.32 -11.05
C SER A 77 4.69 5.01 -10.81
N ARG A 78 5.96 4.96 -11.20
CA ARG A 78 6.88 3.83 -11.01
C ARG A 78 7.92 4.07 -9.92
N ALA A 79 7.80 5.17 -9.17
CA ALA A 79 8.74 5.50 -8.09
C ALA A 79 8.87 4.40 -7.03
N ASP A 80 7.83 3.60 -6.81
CA ASP A 80 7.82 2.54 -5.81
C ASP A 80 8.71 1.33 -6.13
N ARG A 81 9.05 1.15 -7.41
CA ARG A 81 9.97 0.10 -7.84
C ARG A 81 11.43 0.45 -7.56
N MET A 82 11.71 1.74 -7.36
CA MET A 82 13.07 2.29 -7.38
C MET A 82 13.44 3.05 -6.11
N SER A 83 12.44 3.50 -5.33
CA SER A 83 12.64 4.28 -4.10
C SER A 83 12.85 3.36 -2.89
N ALA A 84 13.87 3.69 -2.09
CA ALA A 84 14.18 2.97 -0.85
C ALA A 84 13.29 3.37 0.35
N GLY A 85 12.47 4.43 0.22
CA GLY A 85 11.67 4.97 1.32
C GLY A 85 10.17 4.93 1.04
N GLU A 86 9.40 4.33 1.96
CA GLU A 86 7.93 4.27 1.87
C GLU A 86 7.29 5.65 1.74
N ARG A 87 7.74 6.63 2.53
CA ARG A 87 7.21 8.00 2.47
C ARG A 87 7.50 8.71 1.13
N ILE A 88 8.74 8.63 0.66
CA ILE A 88 9.16 9.20 -0.63
C ILE A 88 8.37 8.56 -1.77
N THR A 89 8.06 7.27 -1.64
CA THR A 89 7.24 6.54 -2.59
C THR A 89 5.81 7.06 -2.62
N THR A 90 5.13 7.13 -1.46
CA THR A 90 3.73 7.59 -1.40
C THR A 90 3.58 9.03 -1.89
N ASP A 91 4.52 9.91 -1.55
CA ASP A 91 4.51 11.31 -1.99
C ASP A 91 4.62 11.42 -3.53
N ARG A 92 5.55 10.69 -4.15
CA ARG A 92 5.72 10.67 -5.62
C ARG A 92 4.54 10.02 -6.34
N LEU A 93 3.95 8.97 -5.79
CA LEU A 93 2.74 8.35 -6.34
C LEU A 93 1.52 9.30 -6.24
N GLY A 94 1.43 10.08 -5.16
CA GLY A 94 0.43 11.13 -5.00
C GLY A 94 0.57 12.23 -6.06
N GLU A 95 1.80 12.69 -6.28
CA GLU A 95 2.11 13.67 -7.34
C GLU A 95 1.75 13.12 -8.74
N ALA A 96 2.06 11.86 -9.03
CA ALA A 96 1.66 11.19 -10.28
C ALA A 96 0.14 11.16 -10.47
N ARG A 97 -0.61 10.83 -9.41
CA ARG A 97 -2.08 10.82 -9.42
C ARG A 97 -2.63 12.21 -9.77
N ASP A 98 -2.12 13.24 -9.12
CA ASP A 98 -2.59 14.61 -9.31
C ASP A 98 -2.30 15.12 -10.73
N MET A 99 -1.09 14.86 -11.24
CA MET A 99 -0.73 15.20 -12.61
C MET A 99 -1.60 14.47 -13.66
N LEU A 100 -1.96 13.20 -13.43
CA LEU A 100 -2.87 12.47 -14.31
C LEU A 100 -4.30 13.02 -14.24
N ALA A 101 -4.79 13.35 -13.05
CA ALA A 101 -6.10 13.96 -12.87
C ALA A 101 -6.19 15.32 -13.59
N GLU A 102 -5.16 16.15 -13.46
CA GLU A 102 -5.04 17.43 -14.17
C GLU A 102 -4.99 17.24 -15.69
N THR A 103 -4.20 16.27 -16.17
CA THR A 103 -4.13 15.91 -17.60
C THR A 103 -5.50 15.52 -18.16
N LEU A 104 -6.31 14.82 -17.37
CA LEU A 104 -7.66 14.39 -17.76
C LEU A 104 -8.70 15.51 -17.65
N ALA A 105 -8.49 16.48 -16.77
CA ALA A 105 -9.35 17.66 -16.62
C ALA A 105 -9.10 18.71 -17.71
N ASP A 106 -7.91 18.71 -18.33
CA ASP A 106 -7.53 19.67 -19.36
C ASP A 106 -8.42 19.54 -20.63
N PRO A 107 -9.03 20.65 -21.11
CA PRO A 107 -9.77 20.67 -22.38
C PRO A 107 -8.85 20.57 -23.61
N ALA A 108 -7.52 20.64 -23.44
CA ALA A 108 -6.57 20.47 -24.53
C ALA A 108 -6.77 19.13 -25.28
N PRO A 109 -6.48 19.10 -26.60
CA PRO A 109 -6.70 17.92 -27.44
C PRO A 109 -5.66 16.85 -27.12
N ILE A 110 -5.98 15.99 -26.15
CA ILE A 110 -5.31 14.71 -25.94
C ILE A 110 -6.04 13.64 -26.76
N PRO A 111 -5.33 12.81 -27.53
CA PRO A 111 -5.93 11.73 -28.31
C PRO A 111 -6.86 10.85 -27.45
N PRO A 112 -8.04 10.46 -27.98
CA PRO A 112 -9.02 9.67 -27.23
C PRO A 112 -8.46 8.39 -26.60
N LEU A 113 -7.58 7.65 -27.30
CA LEU A 113 -6.96 6.44 -26.72
C LEU A 113 -5.96 6.77 -25.62
N VAL A 114 -5.17 7.83 -25.76
CA VAL A 114 -4.23 8.30 -24.73
C VAL A 114 -4.99 8.76 -23.48
N ARG A 115 -6.13 9.43 -23.65
CA ARG A 115 -7.02 9.78 -22.53
C ARG A 115 -7.58 8.56 -21.81
N LYS A 116 -7.96 7.50 -22.53
CA LYS A 116 -8.38 6.23 -21.91
C LYS A 116 -7.22 5.56 -21.17
N PHE A 117 -6.02 5.56 -21.75
CA PHE A 117 -4.81 5.06 -21.12
C PHE A 117 -4.50 5.81 -19.81
N ALA A 118 -4.52 7.14 -19.83
CA ALA A 118 -4.31 7.96 -18.64
C ALA A 118 -5.34 7.69 -17.54
N ARG A 119 -6.62 7.46 -17.88
CA ARG A 119 -7.66 7.04 -16.92
C ARG A 119 -7.36 5.68 -16.28
N LEU A 120 -6.88 4.71 -17.06
CA LEU A 120 -6.49 3.40 -16.55
C LEU A 120 -5.32 3.54 -15.57
N GLN A 121 -4.32 4.33 -15.92
CA GLN A 121 -3.16 4.61 -15.06
C GLN A 121 -3.57 5.32 -13.76
N LEU A 122 -4.50 6.28 -13.83
CA LEU A 122 -5.03 6.95 -12.65
C LEU A 122 -5.72 5.95 -11.70
N SER A 123 -6.58 5.08 -12.23
CA SER A 123 -7.26 4.05 -11.43
C SER A 123 -6.29 3.03 -10.81
N GLU A 124 -5.23 2.63 -11.54
CA GLU A 124 -4.14 1.81 -10.99
C GLU A 124 -3.47 2.51 -9.80
N LEU A 125 -3.10 3.78 -9.96
CA LEU A 125 -2.42 4.57 -8.93
C LEU A 125 -3.28 4.78 -7.69
N GLU A 126 -4.56 5.12 -7.85
CA GLU A 126 -5.50 5.25 -6.74
C GLU A 126 -5.60 3.95 -5.94
N THR A 127 -5.67 2.81 -6.63
CA THR A 127 -5.68 1.49 -6.00
C THR A 127 -4.39 1.24 -5.22
N ARG A 128 -3.22 1.56 -5.80
CA ARG A 128 -1.93 1.38 -5.13
C ARG A 128 -1.79 2.27 -3.91
N LEU A 129 -2.20 3.53 -3.99
CA LEU A 129 -2.21 4.46 -2.85
C LEU A 129 -3.12 3.95 -1.72
N ALA A 130 -4.32 3.46 -2.03
CA ALA A 130 -5.20 2.84 -1.05
C ALA A 130 -4.55 1.63 -0.36
N LEU A 131 -3.86 0.77 -1.13
CA LEU A 131 -3.12 -0.36 -0.57
C LEU A 131 -1.98 0.07 0.37
N TYR A 132 -1.27 1.16 0.06
CA TYR A 132 -0.26 1.72 0.98
C TYR A 132 -0.88 2.20 2.29
N GLU A 133 -2.03 2.88 2.23
CA GLU A 133 -2.76 3.34 3.41
C GLU A 133 -3.24 2.16 4.26
N GLU A 134 -3.80 1.13 3.63
CA GLU A 134 -4.21 -0.11 4.31
C GLU A 134 -3.02 -0.81 4.97
N MET A 135 -1.90 -0.97 4.25
CA MET A 135 -0.69 -1.58 4.80
C MET A 135 -0.16 -0.80 6.01
N ARG A 136 -0.17 0.54 5.94
CA ARG A 136 0.21 1.41 7.06
C ARG A 136 -0.73 1.23 8.25
N SER A 137 -2.03 1.15 8.01
CA SER A 137 -3.04 0.90 9.05
C SER A 137 -2.83 -0.46 9.71
N LEU A 138 -2.61 -1.52 8.92
CA LEU A 138 -2.36 -2.87 9.43
C LEU A 138 -1.07 -2.94 10.26
N ARG A 139 0.00 -2.27 9.83
CA ARG A 139 1.25 -2.18 10.61
C ARG A 139 1.04 -1.47 11.94
N ALA A 140 0.25 -0.39 11.97
CA ALA A 140 -0.09 0.31 13.20
C ALA A 140 -0.94 -0.54 14.14
N GLN A 141 -1.92 -1.27 13.61
CA GLN A 141 -2.75 -2.20 14.38
C GLN A 141 -1.92 -3.35 14.95
N LEU A 142 -1.00 -3.92 14.18
CA LEU A 142 -0.10 -4.98 14.62
C LEU A 142 0.82 -4.48 15.75
N ALA A 143 1.40 -3.29 15.60
CA ALA A 143 2.23 -2.68 16.64
C ALA A 143 1.44 -2.47 17.95
N LYS A 144 0.21 -1.97 17.85
CA LYS A 144 -0.70 -1.82 19.00
C LYS A 144 -1.02 -3.16 19.65
N ALA A 145 -1.39 -4.18 18.87
CA ALA A 145 -1.70 -5.52 19.37
C ALA A 145 -0.49 -6.16 20.07
N HIS A 146 0.73 -5.96 19.55
CA HIS A 146 1.95 -6.42 20.22
C HIS A 146 2.18 -5.73 21.56
N GLN A 147 1.96 -4.41 21.63
CA GLN A 147 2.08 -3.66 22.86
C GLN A 147 1.05 -4.12 23.91
N GLU A 148 -0.20 -4.31 23.50
CA GLU A 148 -1.27 -4.82 24.36
C GLU A 148 -0.95 -6.22 24.88
N ASN A 149 -0.45 -7.12 24.03
CA ASN A 149 -0.04 -8.46 24.43
C ASN A 149 1.09 -8.43 25.48
N GLN A 150 2.12 -7.60 25.25
CA GLN A 150 3.20 -7.43 26.22
C GLN A 150 2.70 -6.88 27.56
N SER A 151 1.76 -5.94 27.55
CA SER A 151 1.14 -5.44 28.79
C SER A 151 0.36 -6.53 29.51
N ALA A 152 -0.46 -7.31 28.80
CA ALA A 152 -1.23 -8.41 29.38
C ALA A 152 -0.33 -9.51 29.96
N GLN A 153 0.82 -9.80 29.33
CA GLN A 153 1.80 -10.73 29.87
C GLN A 153 2.42 -10.22 31.18
N ARG A 154 2.77 -8.93 31.24
CA ARG A 154 3.27 -8.30 32.47
C ARG A 154 2.23 -8.38 33.59
N ASP A 155 0.99 -7.99 33.31
CA ASP A 155 -0.10 -8.03 34.30
C ASP A 155 -0.33 -9.44 34.83
N ARG A 156 -0.34 -10.46 33.94
CA ARG A 156 -0.45 -11.87 34.35
C ARG A 156 0.69 -12.30 35.27
N SER A 157 1.93 -12.00 34.90
CA SER A 157 3.09 -12.32 35.74
C SER A 157 3.06 -11.62 37.10
N GLU A 158 2.56 -10.38 37.16
CA GLU A 158 2.39 -9.68 38.43
C GLU A 158 1.30 -10.33 39.30
N VAL A 159 0.16 -10.69 38.70
CA VAL A 159 -0.93 -11.40 39.40
C VAL A 159 -0.44 -12.73 39.93
N GLU A 160 0.27 -13.53 39.13
CA GLU A 160 0.86 -14.80 39.56
C GLU A 160 1.85 -14.61 40.71
N ALA A 161 2.70 -13.57 40.66
CA ALA A 161 3.62 -13.25 41.74
C ALA A 161 2.88 -12.84 43.04
N ARG A 162 1.78 -12.08 42.93
CA ARG A 162 0.93 -11.71 44.08
C ARG A 162 0.23 -12.94 44.67
N MET A 163 -0.32 -13.83 43.83
CA MET A 163 -0.95 -15.06 44.30
C MET A 163 0.03 -15.93 45.09
N ARG A 164 1.25 -16.15 44.58
CA ARG A 164 2.29 -16.90 45.30
C ARG A 164 2.63 -16.30 46.67
N ARG A 165 2.64 -14.96 46.79
CA ARG A 165 2.87 -14.29 48.08
C ARG A 165 1.71 -14.48 49.05
N ILE A 166 0.48 -14.43 48.55
CA ILE A 166 -0.73 -14.67 49.35
C ILE A 166 -0.75 -16.11 49.84
N ASP A 167 -0.47 -17.08 48.96
CA ASP A 167 -0.42 -18.50 49.34
C ASP A 167 0.65 -18.75 50.41
N ALA A 168 1.84 -18.15 50.28
CA ALA A 168 2.89 -18.23 51.30
C ALA A 168 2.43 -17.64 52.64
N ALA A 169 1.79 -16.46 52.63
CA ALA A 169 1.26 -15.83 53.85
C ALA A 169 0.15 -16.66 54.50
N LEU A 170 -0.71 -17.30 53.72
CA LEU A 170 -1.75 -18.20 54.21
C LEU A 170 -1.14 -19.46 54.84
N THR A 171 -0.13 -20.06 54.20
CA THR A 171 0.58 -21.21 54.80
C THR A 171 1.26 -20.86 56.11
N GLU A 172 1.89 -19.68 56.21
CA GLU A 172 2.51 -19.20 57.44
C GLU A 172 1.46 -18.93 58.53
N ALA A 173 0.34 -18.30 58.18
CA ALA A 173 -0.75 -18.04 59.12
C ALA A 173 -1.37 -19.33 59.66
N ASN A 174 -1.61 -20.32 58.80
CA ASN A 174 -2.12 -21.63 59.20
C ASN A 174 -1.14 -22.36 60.12
N ALA A 175 0.16 -22.36 59.81
CA ALA A 175 1.18 -22.96 60.67
C ALA A 175 1.23 -22.28 62.06
N LYS A 176 1.05 -20.95 62.12
CA LYS A 176 0.95 -20.23 63.40
C LYS A 176 -0.31 -20.60 64.18
N LEU A 177 -1.46 -20.74 63.51
CA LEU A 177 -2.71 -21.17 64.15
C LEU A 177 -2.58 -22.59 64.72
N GLU A 178 -1.98 -23.52 63.96
CA GLU A 178 -1.71 -24.88 64.42
C GLU A 178 -0.80 -24.89 65.64
N ALA A 179 0.29 -24.11 65.63
CA ALA A 179 1.15 -23.95 66.80
C ALA A 179 0.43 -23.37 68.03
N VAL A 180 -0.49 -22.42 67.85
CA VAL A 180 -1.32 -21.88 68.94
C VAL A 180 -2.26 -22.95 69.48
N MET A 181 -2.93 -23.73 68.61
CA MET A 181 -3.80 -24.83 69.04
C MET A 181 -3.03 -25.92 69.81
N ASP A 182 -1.81 -26.26 69.38
CA ASP A 182 -0.95 -27.20 70.10
C ASP A 182 -0.56 -26.70 71.48
N ILE A 183 -0.24 -25.40 71.61
CA ILE A 183 0.01 -24.75 72.90
C ILE A 183 -1.24 -24.83 73.79
N GLU A 184 -2.42 -24.48 73.27
CA GLU A 184 -3.69 -24.54 74.02
C GLU A 184 -4.01 -25.96 74.48
N ARG A 185 -3.79 -26.97 73.62
CA ARG A 185 -4.01 -28.38 73.95
C ARG A 185 -3.08 -28.88 75.05
N ASN A 186 -1.82 -28.44 75.03
CA ASN A 186 -0.84 -28.78 76.06
C ASN A 186 -1.14 -28.08 77.40
N ILE A 187 -1.70 -26.88 77.38
CA ILE A 187 -2.12 -26.16 78.59
C ILE A 187 -3.40 -26.76 79.19
N THR A 188 -4.33 -27.24 78.37
CA THR A 188 -5.63 -27.81 78.80
C THR A 188 -5.53 -29.26 79.30
N SER A 189 -4.32 -29.86 79.35
CA SER A 189 -4.09 -31.18 79.94
C SER A 189 -3.46 -31.12 81.36
N PRO A 190 -4.13 -30.58 82.40
CA PRO A 190 -3.76 -30.86 83.77
C PRO A 190 -4.52 -32.10 84.27
N GLY A 191 -3.77 -33.12 84.72
CA GLY A 191 -4.27 -34.06 85.73
C GLY A 191 -4.75 -35.42 85.23
N LYS A 192 -3.79 -36.35 85.04
CA LYS A 192 -3.86 -37.68 85.67
C LYS A 192 -2.46 -38.08 86.14
N GLU A 193 -1.92 -37.33 87.10
CA GLU A 193 -0.91 -37.89 87.99
C GLU A 193 -1.62 -38.85 88.95
N THR A 194 -1.59 -40.14 88.63
CA THR A 194 -1.82 -41.20 89.62
C THR A 194 -0.55 -41.30 90.47
N PHE A 195 -0.58 -40.71 91.66
CA PHE A 195 0.38 -41.04 92.72
C PHE A 195 -0.11 -42.30 93.46
N PRO A 196 0.80 -43.24 93.82
CA PRO A 196 0.48 -44.47 94.54
C PRO A 196 0.03 -44.23 95.99
#